data_AF-A0A2E0KUT8-F1
#
_entry.id   AF-A0A2E0KUT8-F1
#
_cell.length_a   1.000
_cell.length_b   1.000
_cell.length_c   1.000
_cell.angle_alpha   90.00
_cell.angle_beta   90.00
_cell.angle_gamma   90.00
#
_symmetry.space_group_name_H-M   'P 1'
#
loop_
_entity.id
_entity.type
_entity.pdbx_description
1 polymer ?
#
loop_
_entity_poly.entity_id
_entity_poly.type
_entity_poly.pdbx_seq_one_letter_code
_entity_poly.pdbx_strand_id
1 'polypeptide(L)'
;MRQFEILDQMTTDEQSGMVTLSKQDDANQHPQMALRREGVYIAISARFGPTEIALRPHFEDFVRLLRRLQPVEGLQTTRQVGTSQAYLAIGLRTDGTLVVRPTIAADATGYFTINLALSPDVRQALFDWLNVEQDA
;
A
#
# COMPACT_ATOMS: atom_id res chain seq x y z
N MET A 1 6.69 -11.62 15.99
CA MET A 1 6.49 -10.16 15.84
C MET A 1 6.60 -9.83 14.35
N ARG A 2 5.75 -8.97 13.78
CA ARG A 2 5.85 -8.59 12.35
C ARG A 2 6.79 -7.38 12.22
N GLN A 3 7.75 -7.45 11.30
CA GLN A 3 8.60 -6.31 10.96
C GLN A 3 7.98 -5.56 9.78
N PHE A 4 7.90 -4.24 9.90
CA PHE A 4 7.38 -3.35 8.85
C PHE A 4 8.50 -2.46 8.36
N GLU A 5 8.59 -2.32 7.05
CA GLU A 5 9.48 -1.34 6.44
C GLU A 5 8.73 -0.05 6.16
N ILE A 6 9.29 1.05 6.65
CA ILE A 6 8.68 2.38 6.53
C ILE A 6 9.13 3.00 5.22
N LEU A 7 8.15 3.40 4.40
CA LEU A 7 8.32 4.20 3.20
C LEU A 7 7.96 5.64 3.57
N ASP A 8 8.95 6.52 3.46
CA ASP A 8 8.92 7.93 3.89
C ASP A 8 9.14 8.91 2.73
N GLN A 9 9.27 8.41 1.51
CA GLN A 9 9.38 9.19 0.29
C GLN A 9 8.32 8.80 -0.73
N MET A 10 7.75 9.80 -1.40
CA MET A 10 6.89 9.63 -2.58
C MET A 10 7.44 10.44 -3.74
N THR A 11 7.58 9.80 -4.91
CA THR A 11 7.95 10.44 -6.17
C THR A 11 6.87 10.18 -7.21
N THR A 12 6.64 11.16 -8.07
CA THR A 12 5.66 11.05 -9.16
C THR A 12 6.38 11.29 -10.48
N ASP A 13 6.21 10.37 -11.41
CA ASP A 13 6.63 10.54 -12.80
C ASP A 13 5.43 11.06 -13.61
N GLU A 14 5.49 12.35 -13.98
CA GLU A 14 4.42 13.02 -14.75
C GLU A 14 4.23 12.44 -16.15
N GLN A 15 5.26 11.83 -16.74
CA GLN A 15 5.16 11.27 -18.10
C GLN A 15 4.39 9.95 -18.09
N SER A 16 4.66 9.08 -17.11
CA SER A 16 3.98 7.79 -17.00
C SER A 16 2.72 7.82 -16.15
N GLY A 17 2.54 8.86 -15.31
CA GLY A 17 1.51 8.94 -14.28
C GLY A 17 1.73 7.94 -13.14
N MET A 18 2.96 7.43 -12.99
CA MET A 18 3.33 6.46 -11.97
C MET A 18 3.77 7.17 -10.69
N VAL A 19 3.28 6.69 -9.56
CA VAL A 19 3.75 7.08 -8.24
C VAL A 19 4.64 5.98 -7.69
N THR A 20 5.76 6.35 -7.11
CA THR A 20 6.67 5.45 -6.40
C THR A 20 6.78 5.88 -4.94
N LEU A 21 6.57 4.92 -4.05
CA LEU A 21 6.77 5.04 -2.62
C LEU A 21 8.05 4.26 -2.26
N SER A 22 8.98 4.91 -1.60
CA SER A 22 10.29 4.35 -1.26
C SER A 22 10.76 4.88 0.09
N LYS A 23 11.91 4.36 0.53
CA LYS A 23 12.67 4.93 1.64
C LYS A 23 13.66 5.96 1.09
N GLN A 24 13.83 7.10 1.77
CA GLN A 24 14.64 8.23 1.31
C GLN A 24 16.13 7.91 1.08
N ASP A 25 16.68 6.92 1.80
CA ASP A 25 18.11 6.85 2.07
C ASP A 25 18.81 5.59 1.53
N ASP A 26 18.45 5.04 0.36
CA ASP A 26 19.21 3.86 -0.09
C ASP A 26 19.25 3.52 -1.58
N ALA A 27 20.47 3.19 -2.01
CA ALA A 27 20.85 3.05 -3.41
C ALA A 27 20.68 1.64 -3.98
N ASN A 28 20.46 0.59 -3.18
CA ASN A 28 20.32 -0.76 -3.72
C ASN A 28 19.49 -1.71 -2.81
N GLN A 29 18.33 -2.16 -3.32
CA GLN A 29 17.48 -3.26 -2.80
C GLN A 29 16.52 -2.98 -1.63
N HIS A 30 15.94 -1.78 -1.56
CA HIS A 30 14.95 -1.48 -0.54
C HIS A 30 13.51 -1.75 -0.99
N PRO A 31 12.61 -2.00 -0.03
CA PRO A 31 11.19 -2.11 -0.29
C PRO A 31 10.68 -0.87 -1.05
N GLN A 32 9.92 -1.13 -2.11
CA GLN A 32 9.31 -0.09 -2.93
C GLN A 32 7.87 -0.48 -3.21
N MET A 33 6.99 0.51 -3.29
CA MET A 33 5.64 0.32 -3.83
C MET A 33 5.42 1.31 -4.97
N ALA A 34 5.14 0.80 -6.17
CA ALA A 34 4.73 1.61 -7.30
C ALA A 34 3.21 1.50 -7.51
N LEU A 35 2.58 2.62 -7.87
CA LEU A 35 1.16 2.70 -8.16
C LEU A 35 0.94 3.44 -9.48
N ARG A 36 -0.03 2.98 -10.27
CA ARG A 36 -0.45 3.67 -11.49
C ARG A 36 -1.93 3.48 -11.73
N ARG A 37 -2.66 4.56 -12.02
CA ARG A 37 -4.06 4.45 -12.43
C ARG A 37 -4.16 3.98 -13.87
N GLU A 38 -4.99 2.96 -14.10
CA GLU A 38 -5.22 2.34 -15.41
C GLU A 38 -6.73 2.27 -15.69
N GLY A 39 -7.31 3.41 -16.09
CA GLY A 39 -8.75 3.51 -16.30
C GLY A 39 -9.53 3.30 -14.99
N VAL A 40 -10.32 2.21 -14.95
CA VAL A 40 -11.12 1.80 -13.77
C VAL A 40 -10.34 0.97 -12.75
N TYR A 41 -9.09 0.63 -13.04
CA TYR A 41 -8.21 -0.13 -12.16
C TYR A 41 -7.06 0.73 -11.63
N ILE A 42 -6.42 0.26 -10.57
CA ILE A 42 -5.11 0.75 -10.13
C ILE A 42 -4.13 -0.42 -10.14
N ALA A 43 -3.04 -0.27 -10.88
CA ALA A 43 -1.91 -1.19 -10.81
C ALA A 43 -1.09 -0.83 -9.58
N ILE A 44 -0.77 -1.83 -8.76
CA ILE A 44 0.04 -1.72 -7.56
C ILE A 44 1.12 -2.79 -7.65
N SER A 45 2.38 -2.39 -7.58
CA SER A 45 3.52 -3.30 -7.49
C SER A 45 4.23 -3.04 -6.19
N ALA A 46 4.42 -4.06 -5.37
CA ALA A 46 5.23 -3.98 -4.16
C ALA A 46 6.43 -4.91 -4.30
N ARG A 47 7.63 -4.35 -4.23
CA ARG A 47 8.89 -5.06 -4.37
C ARG A 47 9.62 -5.07 -3.04
N PHE A 48 10.24 -6.20 -2.70
CA PHE A 48 11.20 -6.35 -1.61
C PHE A 48 12.33 -7.27 -2.07
N GLY A 49 13.54 -6.71 -2.24
CA GLY A 49 14.67 -7.44 -2.82
C GLY A 49 14.31 -8.02 -4.21
N PRO A 50 14.50 -9.33 -4.45
CA PRO A 50 14.20 -9.97 -5.73
C PRO A 50 12.71 -10.30 -5.93
N THR A 51 11.86 -10.06 -4.93
CA THR A 51 10.46 -10.49 -4.99
C THR A 51 9.51 -9.32 -5.20
N GLU A 52 8.47 -9.56 -5.98
CA GLU A 52 7.43 -8.59 -6.31
C GLU A 52 6.04 -9.22 -6.18
N ILE A 53 5.11 -8.49 -5.57
CA ILE A 53 3.67 -8.78 -5.60
C ILE A 53 3.00 -7.66 -6.37
N ALA A 54 2.43 -7.99 -7.53
CA ALA A 54 1.64 -7.08 -8.34
C ALA A 54 0.15 -7.37 -8.19
N LEU A 55 -0.65 -6.32 -7.99
CA LEU A 55 -2.09 -6.36 -7.82
C LEU A 55 -2.73 -5.33 -8.75
N ARG A 56 -3.96 -5.63 -9.19
CA ARG A 56 -4.73 -4.71 -10.04
C ARG A 56 -6.18 -4.58 -9.54
N PRO A 57 -6.42 -4.08 -8.32
CA PRO A 57 -7.79 -3.92 -7.81
C PRO A 57 -8.57 -2.84 -8.57
N HIS A 58 -9.89 -2.90 -8.46
CA HIS A 58 -10.76 -1.84 -8.98
C HIS A 58 -10.48 -0.54 -8.21
N PHE A 59 -10.30 0.56 -8.94
CA PHE A 59 -9.89 1.84 -8.38
C PHE A 59 -10.91 2.38 -7.37
N GLU A 60 -12.20 2.32 -7.71
CA GLU A 60 -13.26 2.80 -6.82
C GLU A 60 -13.35 1.99 -5.53
N ASP A 61 -13.09 0.68 -5.58
CA ASP A 61 -13.10 -0.17 -4.39
C ASP A 61 -11.93 0.15 -3.48
N PHE A 62 -10.76 0.38 -4.07
CA PHE A 62 -9.56 0.79 -3.35
C PHE A 62 -9.75 2.15 -2.68
N VAL A 63 -10.19 3.18 -3.42
CA VAL A 63 -10.46 4.52 -2.87
C VAL A 63 -11.54 4.46 -1.78
N ARG A 64 -12.65 3.77 -2.03
CA ARG A 64 -13.75 3.62 -1.05
C ARG A 64 -13.27 2.93 0.23
N LEU A 65 -12.36 1.96 0.12
CA LEU A 65 -11.74 1.32 1.28
C LEU A 65 -10.91 2.34 2.07
N LEU A 66 -10.02 3.09 1.40
CA LEU A 66 -9.16 4.09 2.04
C LEU A 66 -9.96 5.17 2.78
N ARG A 67 -11.07 5.65 2.19
CA ARG A 67 -11.97 6.65 2.81
C ARG A 67 -12.59 6.17 4.13
N ARG A 68 -12.81 4.85 4.26
CA ARG A 68 -13.48 4.24 5.42
C ARG A 68 -12.51 3.68 6.46
N LEU A 69 -11.20 3.94 6.31
CA LEU A 69 -10.23 3.52 7.30
C LEU A 69 -10.42 4.33 8.59
N GLN A 70 -10.53 3.60 9.70
CA GLN A 70 -10.57 4.18 11.03
C GLN A 70 -9.23 3.88 11.72
N PRO A 71 -8.64 4.85 12.43
CA PRO A 71 -7.42 4.62 13.19
C PRO A 71 -7.64 3.54 14.26
N VAL A 72 -6.72 2.58 14.34
CA VAL A 72 -6.72 1.53 15.38
C VAL A 72 -5.35 1.44 16.04
N GLU A 73 -5.32 0.92 17.26
CA GLU A 73 -4.07 0.64 17.95
C GLU A 73 -3.36 -0.60 17.37
N GLY A 74 -2.03 -0.56 17.38
CA GLY A 74 -1.18 -1.68 16.98
C GLY A 74 -0.91 -1.80 15.48
N LEU A 75 -0.41 -2.97 15.07
CA LEU A 75 0.06 -3.24 13.69
C LEU A 75 -0.96 -4.07 12.88
N GLN A 76 -2.24 -3.80 13.09
CA GLN A 76 -3.33 -4.56 12.48
C GLN A 76 -3.80 -3.91 11.18
N THR A 77 -4.12 -4.75 10.20
CA THR A 77 -4.89 -4.35 9.02
C THR A 77 -6.36 -4.60 9.29
N THR A 78 -7.21 -3.62 9.00
CA THR A 78 -8.64 -3.64 9.32
C THR A 78 -9.51 -3.87 8.09
N ARG A 79 -8.94 -3.72 6.89
CA ARG A 79 -9.63 -3.88 5.61
C ARG A 79 -8.74 -4.60 4.60
N GLN A 80 -9.35 -5.17 3.57
CA GLN A 80 -8.66 -5.79 2.45
C GLN A 80 -9.37 -5.49 1.13
N VAL A 81 -8.61 -5.36 0.04
CA VAL A 81 -9.12 -5.28 -1.33
C VAL A 81 -8.42 -6.30 -2.22
N GLY A 82 -9.17 -6.98 -3.08
CA GLY A 82 -8.67 -8.06 -3.93
C GLY A 82 -9.53 -9.32 -3.79
N THR A 83 -8.90 -10.48 -3.96
CA THR A 83 -9.54 -11.80 -3.88
C THR A 83 -9.15 -12.52 -2.59
N SER A 84 -9.73 -13.70 -2.34
CA SER A 84 -9.30 -14.54 -1.22
C SER A 84 -7.86 -15.07 -1.37
N GLN A 85 -7.31 -15.08 -2.58
CA GLN A 85 -5.98 -15.65 -2.88
C GLN A 85 -4.90 -14.59 -3.05
N ALA A 86 -5.27 -13.38 -3.46
CA ALA A 86 -4.35 -12.26 -3.64
C ALA A 86 -5.05 -10.95 -3.29
N TYR A 87 -4.55 -10.25 -2.29
CA TYR A 87 -5.19 -9.05 -1.74
C TYR A 87 -4.18 -8.07 -1.15
N LEU A 88 -4.62 -6.83 -1.03
CA LEU A 88 -3.94 -5.77 -0.31
C LEU A 88 -4.66 -5.57 1.02
N ALA A 89 -4.02 -5.95 2.13
CA ALA A 89 -4.53 -5.65 3.46
C ALA A 89 -4.03 -4.29 3.94
N ILE A 90 -4.92 -3.47 4.48
CA ILE A 90 -4.65 -2.07 4.82
C ILE A 90 -5.15 -1.79 6.24
N GLY A 91 -4.38 -1.00 6.99
CA GLY A 91 -4.76 -0.49 8.30
C GLY A 91 -4.24 0.93 8.51
N LEU A 92 -4.96 1.71 9.30
CA LEU A 92 -4.54 3.05 9.71
C LEU A 92 -4.23 3.01 11.20
N ARG A 93 -3.04 3.46 11.59
CA ARG A 93 -2.64 3.57 12.99
C ARG A 93 -3.09 4.90 13.57
N THR A 94 -3.24 4.96 14.90
CA THR A 94 -3.55 6.19 15.64
C THR A 94 -2.50 7.29 15.47
N ASP A 95 -1.26 6.94 15.16
CA ASP A 95 -0.17 7.87 14.82
C ASP A 95 -0.18 8.35 13.36
N GLY A 96 -1.19 7.96 12.56
CA GLY A 96 -1.33 8.34 11.16
C GLY A 96 -0.53 7.49 10.18
N THR A 97 0.20 6.46 10.65
CA THR A 97 0.92 5.52 9.78
C THR A 97 -0.07 4.64 9.02
N LEU A 98 0.09 4.52 7.70
CA LEU A 98 -0.69 3.58 6.89
C LEU A 98 0.03 2.25 6.76
N VAL A 99 -0.51 1.20 7.35
CA VAL A 99 -0.02 -0.17 7.17
C VAL A 99 -0.56 -0.73 5.87
N VAL A 100 0.33 -1.21 5.00
CA VAL A 100 -0.02 -1.75 3.68
C VAL A 100 0.66 -3.10 3.48
N ARG A 101 -0.13 -4.14 3.20
CA ARG A 101 0.33 -5.53 3.17
C ARG A 101 -0.19 -6.28 1.94
N PRO A 102 0.50 -6.17 0.79
CA PRO A 102 0.26 -7.03 -0.36
C PRO A 102 0.51 -8.48 0.05
N THR A 103 -0.48 -9.34 -0.15
CA THR A 103 -0.47 -10.72 0.32
C THR A 103 -0.97 -11.66 -0.75
N ILE A 104 -0.25 -12.76 -0.94
CA ILE A 104 -0.69 -13.93 -1.69
C ILE A 104 -0.87 -15.07 -0.68
N ALA A 105 -2.05 -15.68 -0.69
CA ALA A 105 -2.29 -16.91 0.06
C ALA A 105 -1.52 -18.05 -0.61
N ALA A 106 -0.70 -18.75 0.16
CA ALA A 106 0.02 -19.93 -0.27
C ALA A 106 -0.76 -21.20 0.10
N ASP A 107 -0.20 -22.37 -0.20
CA ASP A 107 -0.78 -23.63 0.25
C ASP A 107 -0.75 -23.77 1.79
N ALA A 108 -1.50 -24.74 2.31
CA ALA A 108 -1.48 -25.13 3.72
C ALA A 108 -1.64 -23.98 4.74
N THR A 109 -2.47 -22.97 4.43
CA THR A 109 -2.72 -21.76 5.27
C THR A 109 -1.53 -20.80 5.42
N GLY A 110 -0.48 -20.97 4.60
CA GLY A 110 0.64 -20.05 4.50
C GLY A 110 0.28 -18.73 3.79
N TYR A 111 1.07 -17.69 4.05
CA TYR A 111 0.95 -16.41 3.35
C TYR A 111 2.32 -15.92 2.93
N PHE A 112 2.42 -15.45 1.68
CA PHE A 112 3.52 -14.62 1.24
C PHE A 112 3.09 -13.15 1.32
N THR A 113 3.67 -12.39 2.24
CA THR A 113 3.28 -11.00 2.53
C THR A 113 4.48 -10.08 2.60
N ILE A 114 4.40 -8.94 1.90
CA ILE A 114 5.33 -7.82 2.08
C ILE A 114 4.72 -6.86 3.11
N ASN A 115 5.42 -6.58 4.21
CA ASN A 115 4.91 -5.74 5.29
C ASN A 115 5.45 -4.31 5.15
N LEU A 116 4.63 -3.40 4.63
CA LEU A 116 5.00 -2.00 4.41
C LEU A 116 4.21 -1.09 5.34
N ALA A 117 4.81 0.04 5.68
CA ALA A 117 4.18 1.13 6.39
C ALA A 117 4.50 2.44 5.68
N LEU A 118 3.52 3.32 5.47
CA LEU A 118 3.74 4.66 4.95
C LEU A 118 3.80 5.63 6.13
N SER A 119 4.78 6.51 6.13
CA SER A 119 4.81 7.64 7.08
C SER A 119 3.52 8.48 6.92
N PRO A 120 3.10 9.23 7.96
CA PRO A 120 1.90 10.06 7.88
C PRO A 120 1.92 11.04 6.69
N ASP A 121 3.09 11.58 6.37
CA ASP A 121 3.28 12.51 5.25
C ASP A 121 3.12 11.81 3.90
N VAL A 122 3.74 10.64 3.72
CA VAL A 122 3.59 9.84 2.50
C VAL A 122 2.16 9.32 2.33
N ARG A 123 1.51 8.91 3.44
CA ARG A 123 0.08 8.55 3.42
C ARG A 123 -0.74 9.72 2.90
N GLN A 124 -0.50 10.94 3.40
CA GLN A 124 -1.26 12.10 2.97
C GLN A 124 -1.03 12.41 1.49
N ALA A 125 0.23 12.43 1.04
CA ALA A 125 0.57 12.62 -0.37
C ALA A 125 -0.09 11.57 -1.30
N LEU A 126 -0.14 10.30 -0.85
CA LEU A 126 -0.83 9.25 -1.59
C LEU A 126 -2.35 9.49 -1.62
N PHE A 127 -2.95 9.92 -0.52
CA PHE A 127 -4.39 10.20 -0.43
C PHE A 127 -4.76 11.37 -1.34
N ASP A 128 -3.94 12.41 -1.38
CA ASP A 128 -4.13 13.58 -2.25
C ASP A 128 -4.04 13.17 -3.72
N TRP A 129 -3.02 12.37 -4.11
CA TRP A 129 -2.89 11.84 -5.48
C TRP A 129 -4.09 10.99 -5.90
N LEU A 130 -4.64 10.20 -4.97
CA LEU A 130 -5.82 9.36 -5.19
C LEU A 130 -7.15 10.12 -5.10
N ASN A 131 -7.16 11.40 -4.70
CA ASN A 131 -8.36 12.17 -4.36
C ASN A 131 -9.25 11.45 -3.31
N VAL A 132 -8.62 10.96 -2.25
CA VAL A 132 -9.29 10.32 -1.11
C VAL A 132 -9.76 11.42 -0.15
N GLU A 133 -11.00 11.86 -0.32
CA GLU A 133 -11.70 12.68 0.68
C GLU A 133 -12.01 11.80 1.90
N GLN A 134 -11.43 12.10 3.05
CA GLN A 134 -11.81 11.42 4.29
C GLN A 134 -13.18 11.94 4.73
N ASP A 135 -14.15 11.04 4.92
CA ASP A 135 -15.45 11.39 5.49
C ASP A 135 -15.19 11.88 6.93
N ALA A 136 -15.58 13.13 7.22
CA ALA A 136 -15.44 13.77 8.53
C ALA A 136 -16.29 13.09 9.62
#